data_AF-A0A944Z522-F1
#
_entry.id   AF-A0A944Z522-F1
#
_cell.length_a   1.000
_cell.length_b   1.000
_cell.length_c   1.000
_cell.angle_alpha   90.00
_cell.angle_beta   90.00
_cell.angle_gamma   90.00
#
_symmetry.space_group_name_H-M   'P 1'
#
loop_
_entity.id
_entity.type
_entity.pdbx_description
1 polymer ?
#
loop_
_entity_poly.entity_id
_entity_poly.type
_entity_poly.pdbx_seq_one_letter_code
_entity_poly.pdbx_strand_id
1 'polypeptide(L)'
;DALYSEERHKGTLMCYYEHTTSENPYERIGNQDITSHVNFSSIMEEGTRSGLNITGFVRQSNFLIALGILNKMNDAHGDISKLLTMKNLFLPGGMGDMFKVLIQHKGVNSPELIGLRRMSEPGLAREIEEC
;
A
#
# COMPACT_ATOMS: atom_id res chain seq x y z
N ASP A 1 -8.34 4.78 15.76
CA ASP A 1 -7.89 3.97 14.61
C ASP A 1 -8.82 4.27 13.44
N ALA A 2 -8.31 4.51 12.24
CA ALA A 2 -9.10 4.86 11.06
C ALA A 2 -9.99 3.69 10.57
N LEU A 3 -9.65 2.45 10.94
CA LEU A 3 -10.45 1.27 10.58
C LEU A 3 -11.81 1.24 11.32
N TYR A 4 -11.86 1.77 12.54
CA TYR A 4 -13.03 1.76 13.43
C TYR A 4 -13.67 3.15 13.57
N SER A 5 -13.64 3.98 12.52
CA SER A 5 -14.29 5.30 12.54
C SER A 5 -15.81 5.20 12.45
N GLU A 6 -16.53 6.22 12.95
CA GLU A 6 -17.99 6.30 12.86
C GLU A 6 -18.50 6.23 11.41
N GLU A 7 -17.74 6.80 10.47
CA GLU A 7 -18.03 6.74 9.04
C GLU A 7 -18.03 5.30 8.49
N ARG A 8 -17.34 4.35 9.15
CA ARG A 8 -17.23 2.93 8.77
C ARG A 8 -18.13 2.02 9.61
N HIS A 9 -19.33 2.48 9.99
CA HIS A 9 -20.29 1.71 10.78
C HIS A 9 -20.72 0.38 10.14
N LYS A 10 -20.64 0.25 8.81
CA LYS A 10 -20.90 -1.02 8.09
C LYS A 10 -19.70 -1.97 8.05
N GLY A 11 -18.57 -1.58 8.62
CA GLY A 11 -17.32 -2.33 8.53
C GLY A 11 -16.63 -2.15 7.19
N THR A 12 -15.89 -3.18 6.76
CA THR A 12 -15.05 -3.13 5.55
C THR A 12 -15.15 -4.37 4.65
N LEU A 13 -16.15 -5.23 4.89
CA LEU A 13 -16.39 -6.41 4.08
C LEU A 13 -16.76 -6.00 2.65
N MET A 14 -16.11 -6.62 1.67
CA MET A 14 -16.38 -6.40 0.26
C MET A 14 -16.26 -7.73 -0.49
N CYS A 15 -17.16 -7.96 -1.42
CA CYS A 15 -17.17 -9.12 -2.31
C CYS A 15 -16.83 -8.67 -3.74
N TYR A 16 -16.06 -9.47 -4.46
CA TYR A 16 -15.68 -9.20 -5.85
C TYR A 16 -16.06 -10.36 -6.76
N TYR A 17 -16.69 -10.04 -7.89
CA TYR A 17 -17.05 -11.00 -8.95
C TYR A 17 -16.97 -10.31 -10.31
N GLU A 18 -16.17 -10.81 -11.25
CA GLU A 18 -16.08 -10.30 -12.64
C GLU A 18 -15.95 -8.76 -12.74
N HIS A 19 -15.04 -8.15 -11.97
CA HIS A 19 -14.82 -6.68 -11.89
C HIS A 19 -16.00 -5.87 -11.30
N THR A 20 -16.95 -6.53 -10.67
CA THR A 20 -18.03 -5.90 -9.91
C THR A 20 -17.84 -6.11 -8.41
N THR A 21 -18.39 -5.18 -7.62
CA THR A 21 -18.29 -5.17 -6.15
C THR A 21 -19.67 -5.32 -5.52
N SER A 22 -19.77 -6.08 -4.44
CA SER A 22 -20.99 -6.25 -3.63
C SER A 22 -20.65 -6.29 -2.14
N GLU A 23 -21.55 -5.82 -1.28
CA GLU A 23 -21.42 -5.97 0.18
C GLU A 23 -22.05 -7.28 0.70
N ASN A 24 -22.66 -8.09 -0.18
CA ASN A 24 -23.43 -9.27 0.22
C ASN A 24 -22.64 -10.59 0.01
N PRO A 25 -22.19 -11.25 1.09
CA PRO A 25 -21.41 -12.48 1.00
C PRO A 25 -22.23 -13.70 0.53
N TYR A 26 -23.57 -13.60 0.48
CA TYR A 26 -24.46 -14.71 0.16
C TYR A 26 -24.89 -14.77 -1.32
N GLU A 27 -24.51 -13.80 -2.16
CA GLU A 27 -24.94 -13.75 -3.57
C GLU A 27 -24.37 -14.89 -4.41
N ARG A 28 -23.09 -15.23 -4.23
CA ARG A 28 -22.36 -16.17 -5.10
C ARG A 28 -21.43 -17.05 -4.30
N ILE A 29 -21.99 -17.85 -3.39
CA ILE A 29 -21.22 -18.73 -2.49
C ILE A 29 -20.26 -19.60 -3.29
N GLY A 30 -18.97 -19.57 -2.89
CA GLY A 30 -17.89 -20.30 -3.54
C GLY A 30 -17.41 -19.74 -4.89
N ASN A 31 -18.08 -18.72 -5.43
CA ASN A 31 -17.77 -18.17 -6.76
C ASN A 31 -17.40 -16.69 -6.73
N GLN A 32 -17.50 -16.01 -5.59
CA GLN A 32 -17.00 -14.64 -5.40
C GLN A 32 -15.84 -14.62 -4.41
N ASP A 33 -14.94 -13.67 -4.59
CA ASP A 33 -13.92 -13.35 -3.59
C ASP A 33 -14.54 -12.52 -2.47
N ILE A 34 -14.08 -12.71 -1.24
CA ILE A 34 -14.54 -11.99 -0.04
C ILE A 34 -13.31 -11.45 0.68
N THR A 35 -13.27 -10.13 0.87
CA THR A 35 -12.15 -9.44 1.50
C THR A 35 -12.62 -8.45 2.55
N SER A 36 -11.67 -7.97 3.37
CA SER A 36 -11.86 -6.88 4.32
C SER A 36 -10.58 -6.06 4.41
N HIS A 37 -10.69 -4.82 4.91
CA HIS A 37 -9.49 -4.04 5.19
C HIS A 37 -8.65 -4.71 6.28
N VAL A 38 -7.33 -4.60 6.13
CA VAL A 38 -6.36 -5.14 7.10
C VAL A 38 -6.28 -4.21 8.32
N ASN A 39 -6.37 -4.80 9.52
CA ASN A 39 -6.08 -4.09 10.77
C ASN A 39 -4.58 -4.10 11.05
N PHE A 40 -3.88 -3.07 10.57
CA PHE A 40 -2.43 -2.95 10.77
C PHE A 40 -2.05 -2.70 12.24
N SER A 41 -2.87 -2.01 13.03
CA SER A 41 -2.63 -1.80 14.46
C SER A 41 -2.50 -3.15 15.18
N SER A 42 -3.47 -4.05 14.97
CA SER A 42 -3.44 -5.38 15.56
C SER A 42 -2.27 -6.23 15.06
N ILE A 43 -1.93 -6.16 13.77
CA ILE A 43 -0.75 -6.87 13.24
C ILE A 43 0.54 -6.35 13.87
N MET A 44 0.68 -5.03 14.03
CA MET A 44 1.84 -4.41 14.65
C MET A 44 1.97 -4.82 16.13
N GLU A 45 0.86 -4.84 16.86
CA GLU A 45 0.81 -5.28 18.26
C GLU A 45 1.21 -6.76 18.41
N GLU A 46 0.62 -7.66 17.61
CA GLU A 46 0.95 -9.09 17.65
C GLU A 46 2.38 -9.38 17.19
N GLY A 47 2.88 -8.65 16.19
CA GLY A 47 4.27 -8.74 15.79
C GLY A 47 5.21 -8.33 16.93
N THR A 48 4.90 -7.24 17.64
CA THR A 48 5.67 -6.80 18.81
C THR A 48 5.67 -7.86 19.91
N ARG A 49 4.51 -8.46 20.22
CA ARG A 49 4.39 -9.57 21.18
C ARG A 49 5.22 -10.79 20.78
N SER A 50 5.39 -11.01 19.47
CA SER A 50 6.19 -12.10 18.90
C SER A 50 7.69 -11.77 18.79
N GLY A 51 8.12 -10.61 19.30
CA GLY A 51 9.50 -10.14 19.27
C GLY A 51 9.94 -9.60 17.91
N LEU A 52 9.01 -9.11 17.09
CA LEU A 52 9.29 -8.33 15.89
C LEU A 52 9.37 -6.84 16.25
N ASN A 53 10.32 -6.14 15.65
CA ASN A 53 10.40 -4.68 15.70
C ASN A 53 9.80 -4.09 14.42
N ILE A 54 9.14 -2.95 14.53
CA ILE A 54 8.59 -2.24 13.36
C ILE A 54 9.73 -1.47 12.69
N THR A 55 9.98 -1.78 11.41
CA THR A 55 10.94 -1.03 10.57
C THR A 55 10.28 0.20 9.98
N GLY A 56 9.03 0.06 9.51
CA GLY A 56 8.26 1.18 8.98
C GLY A 56 6.85 0.79 8.57
N PHE A 57 5.99 1.80 8.53
CA PHE A 57 4.61 1.69 8.08
C PHE A 57 4.26 2.92 7.23
N VAL A 58 4.06 2.71 5.94
CA VAL A 58 3.89 3.79 4.94
C VAL A 58 2.77 3.47 3.96
N ARG A 59 2.33 4.47 3.18
CA ARG A 59 1.42 4.25 2.05
C ARG A 59 2.17 3.59 0.90
N GLN A 60 1.47 2.83 0.07
CA GLN A 60 2.04 2.22 -1.13
C GLN A 60 2.66 3.27 -2.06
N SER A 61 2.00 4.42 -2.23
CA SER A 61 2.52 5.53 -3.03
C SER A 61 3.92 5.95 -2.59
N ASN A 62 4.09 6.29 -1.31
CA ASN A 62 5.38 6.70 -0.75
C ASN A 62 6.43 5.60 -0.90
N PHE A 63 6.05 4.34 -0.66
CA PHE A 63 6.95 3.20 -0.79
C PHE A 63 7.47 3.03 -2.22
N LEU A 64 6.58 3.09 -3.21
CA LEU A 64 6.95 2.93 -4.63
C LEU A 64 7.76 4.12 -5.16
N ILE A 65 7.42 5.35 -4.72
CA ILE A 65 8.18 6.55 -5.06
C ILE A 65 9.60 6.44 -4.52
N ALA A 66 9.76 6.06 -3.25
CA ALA A 66 11.07 5.88 -2.63
C ALA A 66 11.91 4.77 -3.32
N LEU A 67 11.27 3.78 -3.94
CA LEU A 67 11.93 2.75 -4.75
C LEU A 67 12.21 3.17 -6.21
N GLY A 68 11.90 4.40 -6.61
CA GLY A 68 12.22 4.93 -7.94
C GLY A 68 11.24 4.52 -9.04
N ILE A 69 9.94 4.36 -8.72
CA ILE A 69 8.92 4.05 -9.73
C ILE A 69 8.81 5.13 -10.84
N LEU A 70 9.15 6.39 -10.52
CA LEU A 70 9.11 7.50 -11.47
C LEU A 70 10.20 7.36 -12.55
N ASN A 71 11.41 6.94 -12.19
CA ASN A 71 12.51 6.71 -13.14
C ASN A 71 12.11 5.60 -14.14
N LYS A 72 11.49 4.52 -13.63
CA LYS A 72 10.97 3.42 -14.47
C LYS A 72 9.85 3.87 -15.40
N MET A 73 9.13 4.93 -15.06
CA MET A 73 8.08 5.50 -15.88
C MET A 73 8.68 6.28 -17.06
N ASN A 74 9.78 6.99 -16.82
CA ASN A 74 10.57 7.65 -17.86
C ASN A 74 11.12 6.60 -18.84
N ASP A 75 11.63 5.46 -18.37
CA ASP A 75 12.13 4.40 -19.25
C ASP A 75 11.04 3.72 -20.11
N ALA A 76 9.75 3.89 -19.76
CA ALA A 76 8.62 3.27 -20.44
C ALA A 76 8.06 4.11 -21.61
N HIS A 77 8.78 5.14 -22.06
CA HIS A 77 8.38 6.00 -23.18
C HIS A 77 7.87 5.20 -24.38
N GLY A 78 6.60 5.41 -24.75
CA GLY A 78 5.93 4.80 -25.90
C GLY A 78 4.83 3.79 -25.57
N ASP A 79 4.75 3.27 -24.34
CA ASP A 79 3.68 2.35 -23.91
C ASP A 79 2.67 3.04 -22.99
N ILE A 80 1.64 3.62 -23.59
CA ILE A 80 0.58 4.35 -22.89
C ILE A 80 -0.16 3.46 -21.88
N SER A 81 -0.37 2.17 -22.20
CA SER A 81 -1.07 1.25 -21.31
C SER A 81 -0.28 1.03 -20.03
N LYS A 82 1.02 0.76 -20.16
CA LYS A 82 1.94 0.60 -19.04
C LYS A 82 2.05 1.86 -18.17
N LEU A 83 2.11 3.03 -18.80
CA LEU A 83 2.13 4.32 -18.09
C LEU A 83 0.85 4.53 -17.25
N LEU A 84 -0.33 4.19 -17.79
CA LEU A 84 -1.61 4.30 -17.06
C LEU A 84 -1.69 3.32 -15.89
N THR A 85 -1.27 2.07 -16.08
CA THR A 85 -1.22 1.08 -15.00
C THR A 85 -0.28 1.52 -13.89
N MET A 86 0.90 2.04 -14.23
CA MET A 86 1.86 2.55 -13.25
C MET A 86 1.26 3.73 -12.47
N LYS A 87 0.62 4.69 -13.14
CA LYS A 87 -0.06 5.82 -12.48
C LYS A 87 -1.07 5.36 -11.42
N ASN A 88 -1.88 4.34 -11.71
CA ASN A 88 -2.87 3.82 -10.75
C ASN A 88 -2.26 3.27 -9.45
N LEU A 89 -0.99 2.83 -9.48
CA LEU A 89 -0.32 2.24 -8.32
C LEU A 89 0.14 3.28 -7.29
N PHE A 90 0.39 4.53 -7.68
CA PHE A 90 0.97 5.53 -6.79
C PHE A 90 0.24 6.88 -6.75
N LEU A 91 -0.65 7.19 -7.70
CA LEU A 91 -1.40 8.45 -7.69
C LEU A 91 -2.47 8.49 -6.58
N PRO A 92 -2.77 9.70 -6.05
CA PRO A 92 -3.87 9.92 -5.11
C PRO A 92 -5.22 9.55 -5.72
N GLY A 93 -6.13 9.02 -4.89
CA GLY A 93 -7.44 8.54 -5.34
C GLY A 93 -7.44 7.17 -6.03
N GLY A 94 -6.26 6.56 -6.21
CA GLY A 94 -6.08 5.18 -6.68
C GLY A 94 -5.61 4.23 -5.58
N MET A 95 -4.91 3.17 -5.97
CA MET A 95 -4.37 2.18 -5.03
C MET A 95 -3.29 2.76 -4.11
N GLY A 96 -2.58 3.81 -4.56
CA GLY A 96 -1.47 4.42 -3.83
C GLY A 96 -1.84 4.91 -2.42
N ASP A 97 -3.06 5.41 -2.22
CA ASP A 97 -3.53 5.88 -0.92
C ASP A 97 -4.22 4.78 -0.10
N MET A 98 -4.90 3.84 -0.76
CA MET A 98 -5.65 2.77 -0.10
C MET A 98 -4.72 1.71 0.50
N PHE A 99 -3.70 1.31 -0.25
CA PHE A 99 -2.77 0.26 0.16
C PHE A 99 -1.68 0.81 1.09
N LYS A 100 -1.30 -0.01 2.07
CA LYS A 100 -0.24 0.29 3.05
C LYS A 100 0.81 -0.81 3.02
N VAL A 101 2.03 -0.43 3.35
CA VAL A 101 3.17 -1.34 3.48
C VAL A 101 3.64 -1.30 4.92
N LEU A 102 3.60 -2.44 5.60
CA LEU A 102 4.17 -2.65 6.93
C LEU A 102 5.40 -3.55 6.78
N ILE A 103 6.53 -3.11 7.33
CA ILE A 103 7.76 -3.91 7.39
C ILE A 103 8.15 -4.10 8.84
N GLN A 104 8.33 -5.35 9.24
CA GLN A 104 8.79 -5.74 10.57
C GLN A 104 10.05 -6.62 10.44
N HIS A 105 10.93 -6.55 11.44
CA HIS A 105 12.21 -7.26 11.41
C HIS A 105 12.51 -7.95 12.75
N LYS A 106 13.35 -8.98 12.72
CA LYS A 106 13.85 -9.72 13.88
C LYS A 106 15.29 -10.16 13.63
N GLY A 107 16.14 -10.07 14.64
CA GLY A 107 17.55 -10.50 14.53
C GLY A 107 18.42 -9.59 13.64
N VAL A 108 17.92 -8.41 13.28
CA VAL A 108 18.67 -7.39 12.53
C VAL A 108 18.57 -6.07 13.30
N ASN A 109 19.69 -5.39 13.51
CA ASN A 109 19.72 -4.11 14.21
C ASN A 109 19.35 -2.99 13.22
N SER A 110 18.27 -2.26 13.52
CA SER A 110 17.82 -1.04 12.83
C SER A 110 18.04 -1.01 11.31
N PRO A 111 17.38 -1.91 10.54
CA PRO A 111 17.59 -1.97 9.10
C PRO A 111 17.08 -0.70 8.41
N GLU A 112 17.96 -0.06 7.64
CA GLU A 112 17.60 1.06 6.77
C GLU A 112 17.16 0.54 5.40
N LEU A 113 15.93 0.86 5.01
CA LEU A 113 15.34 0.40 3.75
C LEU A 113 15.04 1.58 2.83
N ILE A 114 15.46 1.48 1.57
CA ILE A 114 15.24 2.52 0.55
C ILE A 114 13.76 2.89 0.47
N GLY A 115 12.87 1.90 0.42
CA GLY A 115 11.41 2.11 0.33
C GLY A 115 10.77 2.79 1.55
N LEU A 116 11.51 2.98 2.65
CA LEU A 116 11.02 3.65 3.87
C LEU A 116 11.64 5.04 4.07
N ARG A 117 12.50 5.51 3.16
CA ARG A 117 13.11 6.84 3.22
C ARG A 117 12.05 7.94 3.09
N ARG A 118 12.19 9.01 3.85
CA ARG A 118 11.25 10.14 3.78
C ARG A 118 11.52 10.99 2.54
N MET A 119 10.46 11.47 1.88
CA MET A 119 10.62 12.41 0.76
C MET A 119 11.30 13.73 1.12
N SER A 120 11.33 14.08 2.42
CA SER A 120 12.04 15.25 2.95
C SER A 120 13.55 15.03 3.12
N GLU A 121 14.07 13.83 2.87
CA GLU A 121 15.51 13.57 2.94
C GLU A 121 16.21 14.18 1.70
N PRO A 122 17.29 14.96 1.89
CA PRO A 122 18.04 15.54 0.78
C PRO A 122 18.61 14.42 -0.11
N GLY A 123 18.24 14.43 -1.39
CA GLY A 123 18.60 13.41 -2.38
C GLY A 123 17.40 12.93 -3.19
N LEU A 124 16.29 12.57 -2.53
CA LEU A 124 15.12 12.00 -3.22
C LEU A 124 14.36 13.06 -4.05
N ALA A 125 14.20 14.28 -3.54
CA ALA A 125 13.58 15.37 -4.29
C ALA A 125 14.38 15.75 -5.55
N ARG A 126 15.70 15.60 -5.50
CA ARG A 126 16.61 15.91 -6.61
C ARG A 126 16.52 14.86 -7.73
N GLU A 127 16.39 13.59 -7.35
CA GLU A 127 16.13 12.48 -8.28
C GLU A 127 14.76 12.59 -8.97
N ILE A 128 13.77 13.21 -8.31
CA ILE A 128 12.43 13.47 -8.87
C ILE A 128 12.44 14.67 -9.83
N GLU A 129 13.21 15.72 -9.53
CA GLU A 129 13.33 16.91 -10.40
C GLU A 129 14.17 16.67 -11.66
N GLU A 130 15.06 15.67 -11.63
CA GLU A 130 15.90 15.28 -12.76
C GLU A 130 15.22 14.27 -13.72
N CYS A 131 14.00 13.81 -13.41
CA CYS A 131 13.18 12.93 -14.25
C CYS A 131 12.20 13.71 -15.14
#